data_AF-X1GHA8-F1
#
_entry.id   AF-X1GHA8-F1
#
_cell.length_a   1.000
_cell.length_b   1.000
_cell.length_c   1.000
_cell.angle_alpha   90.00
_cell.angle_beta   90.00
_cell.angle_gamma   90.00
#
_symmetry.space_group_name_H-M   'P 1'
#
loop_
_entity.id
_entity.type
_entity.pdbx_description
1 polymer ?
#
loop_
_entity_poly.entity_id
_entity_poly.type
_entity_poly.pdbx_seq_one_letter_code
_entity_poly.pdbx_strand_id
1 'polypeptide(L)' 'YGTIKKEEWQSNGAWVTIIDLPAGLQAEFLDKLNKLTHGRVQIKTLK' A
#
# COMPACT_ATOMS: atom_id res chain seq x y z
N TYR A 1 2.16 5.26 13.03
CA TYR A 1 2.74 4.38 11.99
C TYR A 1 1.84 3.18 11.87
N GLY A 2 1.20 2.99 10.72
CA GLY A 2 0.06 2.08 10.55
C GLY A 2 0.40 0.61 10.82
N THR A 3 -0.59 -0.14 11.29
CA THR A 3 -0.44 -1.58 11.54
C THR A 3 -0.59 -2.32 10.23
N ILE A 4 0.41 -3.11 9.86
CA ILE A 4 0.29 -4.05 8.74
C ILE A 4 -0.70 -5.14 9.19
N LYS A 5 -1.88 -5.17 8.55
CA LYS A 5 -2.92 -6.17 8.85
C LYS A 5 -2.66 -7.48 8.12
N LYS A 6 -2.13 -7.42 6.91
CA LYS A 6 -1.87 -8.60 6.09
C LYS A 6 -0.77 -8.34 5.09
N GLU A 7 0.08 -9.32 4.86
CA GLU A 7 1.00 -9.36 3.72
C GLU A 7 0.87 -10.70 3.02
N GLU A 8 0.81 -10.67 1.70
CA GLU A 8 0.65 -11.84 0.85
C GLU A 8 1.57 -11.69 -0.35
N TRP A 9 2.49 -12.63 -0.49
CA TRP A 9 3.33 -12.76 -1.66
C TRP A 9 2.64 -13.71 -2.64
N GLN A 10 2.30 -13.19 -3.82
CA GLN A 10 1.70 -14.00 -4.88
C GLN A 10 2.79 -14.75 -5.65
N SER A 11 2.44 -15.92 -6.20
CA SER A 11 3.34 -16.78 -6.97
C SER A 11 3.88 -16.14 -8.26
N ASN A 12 3.36 -14.97 -8.67
CA ASN A 12 3.86 -14.17 -9.79
C ASN A 12 4.94 -13.15 -9.38
N GLY A 13 5.34 -13.11 -8.10
CA GLY A 13 6.30 -12.14 -7.56
C GLY A 13 5.68 -10.80 -7.17
N ALA A 14 4.36 -10.64 -7.30
CA ALA A 14 3.65 -9.46 -6.80
C ALA A 14 3.50 -9.54 -5.28
N TRP A 15 3.79 -8.43 -4.61
CA TRP A 15 3.60 -8.29 -3.18
C TRP A 15 2.34 -7.47 -2.91
N VAL A 16 1.40 -8.06 -2.17
CA VAL A 16 0.15 -7.41 -1.79
C VAL A 16 0.12 -7.28 -0.27
N THR A 17 -0.02 -6.06 0.22
CA THR A 17 -0.14 -5.80 1.66
C THR A 17 -1.37 -4.96 1.97
N ILE A 18 -2.03 -5.28 3.08
CA ILE A 18 -3.12 -4.53 3.66
C ILE A 18 -2.55 -3.85 4.90
N ILE A 19 -2.55 -2.51 4.86
CA ILE A 19 -2.09 -1.66 5.96
C ILE A 19 -3.24 -0.80 6.45
N ASP A 20 -3.35 -0.68 7.76
CA ASP A 20 -4.32 0.21 8.39
C ASP A 20 -3.64 1.57 8.60
N LEU A 21 -4.01 2.54 7.77
CA LEU A 21 -3.48 3.91 7.82
C LEU A 21 -4.61 4.89 8.14
N PRO A 22 -4.40 5.87 9.04
CA PRO A 22 -5.33 6.97 9.20
C PRO A 22 -5.36 7.82 7.93
N ALA A 23 -6.53 8.31 7.55
CA ALA A 23 -6.77 9.00 6.27
C ALA A 23 -5.81 10.17 5.98
N GLY A 24 -5.31 10.86 7.03
CA GLY A 24 -4.32 11.93 6.89
C GLY A 24 -2.93 11.46 6.42
N LEU A 25 -2.52 10.24 6.80
CA LEU A 25 -1.24 9.63 6.39
C LEU A 25 -1.35 8.81 5.11
N GLN A 26 -2.58 8.49 4.69
CA GLN A 26 -2.83 7.74 3.45
C GLN A 26 -2.26 8.49 2.23
N ALA A 27 -2.46 9.82 2.16
CA ALA A 27 -1.98 10.65 1.06
C ALA A 27 -0.45 10.70 0.97
N GLU A 28 0.25 10.87 2.11
CA GLU A 28 1.72 10.87 2.14
C GLU A 28 2.30 9.49 1.77
N PHE A 29 1.66 8.42 2.22
CA PHE A 29 2.08 7.06 1.89
C PHE A 29 1.87 6.75 0.39
N LEU A 30 0.73 7.19 -0.16
CA LEU A 30 0.41 7.14 -1.60
C LEU A 30 1.45 7.89 -2.43
N ASP A 31 1.79 9.12 -2.05
CA ASP A 31 2.76 9.95 -2.76
C ASP A 31 4.14 9.28 -2.79
N LYS A 32 4.59 8.80 -1.62
CA LYS A 32 5.88 8.10 -1.49
C LYS A 32 5.92 6.80 -2.30
N LEU A 33 4.83 6.02 -2.27
CA LEU A 33 4.73 4.80 -3.09
C LEU A 33 4.70 5.11 -4.58
N ASN A 34 3.93 6.12 -5.02
CA ASN A 34 3.89 6.55 -6.41
C ASN A 34 5.27 6.97 -6.90
N LYS A 35 6.02 7.69 -6.07
CA LYS A 35 7.38 8.14 -6.38
C LYS A 35 8.37 6.97 -6.47
N LEU A 36 8.25 5.98 -5.59
CA LEU A 36 9.10 4.77 -5.59
C LEU A 36 8.79 3.81 -6.74
N THR A 37 7.51 3.65 -7.07
CA THR A 37 7.04 2.66 -8.06
C THR A 37 6.85 3.26 -9.45
N HIS A 38 7.16 4.55 -9.65
CA HIS A 38 6.86 5.29 -10.89
C HIS A 38 5.41 5.08 -11.37
N GLY A 39 4.45 5.17 -10.44
CA GLY A 39 3.03 5.01 -10.74
C GLY A 39 2.56 3.57 -11.03
N ARG A 40 3.43 2.56 -10.90
CA ARG A 40 3.02 1.14 -10.94
C ARG A 40 2.59 0.65 -9.56
N VAL A 41 1.71 1.38 -8.89
CA VAL A 41 1.13 0.97 -7.61
C VAL A 41 -0.39 0.88 -7.74
N GLN A 42 -0.96 -0.22 -7.26
CA GLN A 42 -2.40 -0.44 -7.27
C GLN A 42 -2.92 -0.39 -5.84
N ILE A 43 -3.73 0.62 -5.54
CA ILE A 43 -4.19 0.88 -4.18
C ILE A 43 -5.70 0.74 -4.15
N LYS A 44 -6.19 -0.08 -3.21
CA LYS A 44 -7.61 -0.34 -3.03
C LYS A 44 -7.97 -0.04 -1.58
N THR A 45 -8.85 0.93 -1.38
CA THR A 45 -9.41 1.23 -0.06
C THR A 45 -10.41 0.13 0.28
N LEU A 46 -10.09 -0.70 1.28
CA LEU A 46 -11.07 -1.58 1.93
C LEU A 46 -11.89 -0.72 2.91
N LYS A 47 -13.22 -0.83 2.83
CA LYS A 47 -14.17 -0.11 3.68
C LYS A 47 -14.55 -0.95 4.89
#